data_AF-A0A447UP81-F1
#
_entry.id   AF-A0A447UP81-F1
#
_cell.length_a   1.000
_cell.length_b   1.000
_cell.length_c   1.000
_cell.angle_alpha   90.00
_cell.angle_beta   90.00
_cell.angle_gamma   90.00
#
_symmetry.space_group_name_H-M   'P 1'
#
loop_
_entity.id
_entity.type
_entity.pdbx_description
1 polymer ?
#
loop_
_entity_poly.entity_id
_entity_poly.type
_entity_poly.pdbx_seq_one_letter_code
_entity_poly.pdbx_strand_id
1 'polypeptide(L)'
;MVSLVFDTFLFDIFGFSRGAAAARHFANRVQSEDGAIVNAINAGMVKQVYTGKPAGKTRFMGIFDTVTAVGTPFNGLNPHSADTGDVNIRLRPGVAQKVFHITAQHECRYNFALNSVAPAWPEITLPGVHSDIGGGLPA
;
A
#
# COMPACT_ATOMS: atom_id res chain seq x y z
N MET A 1 37.71 5.68 16.07
CA MET A 1 36.46 6.42 15.81
C MET A 1 35.45 5.40 15.27
N VAL A 2 34.33 5.14 15.95
CA VAL A 2 33.33 4.17 15.48
C VAL A 2 32.41 4.88 14.49
N SER A 3 32.37 4.44 13.24
CA SER A 3 31.42 4.93 12.24
C SER A 3 30.05 4.30 12.49
N LEU A 4 28.99 5.11 12.52
CA LEU A 4 27.61 4.63 12.56
C LEU A 4 27.30 3.88 11.25
N VAL A 5 26.83 2.65 11.37
CA VAL A 5 26.41 1.81 10.23
C VAL A 5 24.92 1.52 10.35
N PHE A 6 24.19 1.73 9.27
CA PHE A 6 22.77 1.41 9.16
C PHE A 6 22.62 0.09 8.42
N ASP A 7 22.10 -0.93 9.10
CA ASP A 7 21.93 -2.27 8.52
C ASP A 7 20.50 -2.55 8.02
N THR A 8 19.55 -1.65 8.31
CA THR A 8 18.14 -1.87 8.04
C THR A 8 17.43 -0.57 7.70
N PHE A 9 16.66 -0.57 6.61
CA PHE A 9 15.70 0.48 6.28
C PHE A 9 14.29 -0.11 6.28
N LEU A 10 13.41 0.42 7.13
CA LEU A 10 12.05 -0.09 7.31
C LEU A 10 11.01 0.91 6.83
N PHE A 11 9.99 0.41 6.14
CA PHE A 11 8.79 1.17 5.79
C PHE A 11 7.61 0.71 6.64
N ASP A 12 6.89 1.68 7.20
CA ASP A 12 5.50 1.49 7.61
C ASP A 12 4.62 2.28 6.64
N ILE A 13 3.78 1.56 5.91
CA ILE A 13 3.04 2.12 4.77
C ILE A 13 1.57 2.21 5.17
N PHE A 14 1.01 3.40 5.03
CA PHE A 14 -0.40 3.65 5.31
C PHE A 14 -1.11 4.17 4.08
N GLY A 15 -2.37 3.81 3.94
CA GLY A 15 -3.18 4.32 2.86
C GLY A 15 -4.67 4.10 3.08
N PHE A 16 -5.46 5.09 2.69
CA PHE A 16 -6.91 5.02 2.64
C PHE A 16 -7.39 5.07 1.20
N SER A 17 -8.41 4.30 0.83
CA SER A 17 -9.06 4.38 -0.48
C SER A 17 -8.08 4.08 -1.62
N ARG A 18 -7.96 4.99 -2.59
CA ARG A 18 -6.92 4.94 -3.64
C ARG A 18 -5.50 5.04 -3.07
N GLY A 19 -5.32 5.75 -1.96
CA GLY A 19 -4.06 5.76 -1.22
C GLY A 19 -3.70 4.38 -0.68
N ALA A 20 -4.69 3.54 -0.32
CA ALA A 20 -4.45 2.15 0.04
C ALA A 20 -4.00 1.31 -1.17
N ALA A 21 -4.56 1.54 -2.36
CA ALA A 21 -4.09 0.90 -3.59
C ALA A 21 -2.63 1.31 -3.89
N ALA A 22 -2.29 2.60 -3.76
CA ALA A 22 -0.93 3.09 -3.89
C ALA A 22 0.02 2.49 -2.84
N ALA A 23 -0.44 2.33 -1.59
CA ALA A 23 0.33 1.68 -0.52
C ALA A 23 0.68 0.22 -0.87
N ARG A 24 -0.30 -0.54 -1.38
CA ARG A 24 -0.09 -1.93 -1.85
C ARG A 24 0.92 -1.97 -3.00
N HIS A 25 0.76 -1.08 -3.96
CA HIS A 25 1.67 -0.97 -5.11
C HIS A 25 3.09 -0.60 -4.70
N PHE A 26 3.24 0.38 -3.81
CA PHE A 26 4.54 0.76 -3.27
C PHE A 26 5.22 -0.39 -2.53
N ALA A 27 4.50 -1.15 -1.71
CA ALA A 27 5.07 -2.32 -1.04
C ALA A 27 5.50 -3.43 -2.03
N ASN A 28 4.76 -3.63 -3.11
CA ASN A 28 5.17 -4.53 -4.19
C ASN A 28 6.47 -4.06 -4.84
N ARG A 29 6.62 -2.75 -5.08
CA ARG A 29 7.86 -2.16 -5.61
C ARG A 29 9.04 -2.29 -4.64
N VAL A 30 8.81 -2.14 -3.34
CA VAL A 30 9.81 -2.44 -2.29
C VAL A 30 10.22 -3.92 -2.36
N GLN A 31 9.25 -4.83 -2.43
CA GLN A 31 9.51 -6.27 -2.50
C GLN A 31 10.28 -6.68 -3.76
N SER A 32 10.03 -6.03 -4.90
CA SER A 32 10.72 -6.28 -6.16
C SER A 32 12.03 -5.52 -6.32
N GLU A 33 12.48 -4.82 -5.28
CA GLU A 33 13.70 -4.00 -5.29
C GLU A 33 13.74 -2.96 -6.43
N ASP A 34 12.63 -2.23 -6.59
CA ASP A 34 12.47 -1.21 -7.63
C ASP A 34 13.61 -0.17 -7.60
N GLY A 35 14.24 0.04 -8.75
CA GLY A 35 15.43 0.90 -8.87
C GLY A 35 15.19 2.35 -8.46
N ALA A 36 13.98 2.90 -8.60
CA ALA A 36 13.70 4.25 -8.14
C ALA A 36 13.70 4.35 -6.62
N ILE A 37 13.22 3.31 -5.92
CA ILE A 37 13.25 3.22 -4.45
C ILE A 37 14.70 3.07 -3.97
N VAL A 38 15.48 2.20 -4.61
CA VAL A 38 16.91 2.02 -4.33
C VAL A 38 17.66 3.34 -4.48
N ASN A 39 17.44 4.06 -5.60
CA ASN A 39 18.09 5.35 -5.85
C ASN A 39 17.67 6.41 -4.82
N ALA A 40 16.40 6.43 -4.41
CA ALA A 40 15.92 7.35 -3.39
C ALA A 40 16.57 7.10 -2.02
N ILE A 41 16.68 5.82 -1.60
CA ILE A 41 17.37 5.46 -0.36
C ILE A 41 18.86 5.83 -0.45
N ASN A 42 19.54 5.49 -1.53
CA ASN A 42 20.95 5.81 -1.73
C ASN A 42 21.21 7.33 -1.70
N ALA A 43 20.34 8.12 -2.32
CA ALA A 43 20.43 9.59 -2.29
C ALA A 43 20.27 10.14 -0.87
N GLY A 44 19.33 9.60 -0.07
CA GLY A 44 19.13 9.99 1.32
C GLY A 44 20.26 9.53 2.26
N MET A 45 20.90 8.40 1.96
CA MET A 45 21.92 7.77 2.80
C MET A 45 23.36 8.11 2.39
N VAL A 46 23.58 9.04 1.46
CA VAL A 46 24.92 9.34 0.87
C VAL A 46 26.04 9.63 1.87
N LYS A 47 25.71 10.14 3.07
CA LYS A 47 26.67 10.45 4.15
C LYS A 47 26.83 9.32 5.17
N GLN A 48 26.13 8.21 4.99
CA GLN A 48 26.03 7.11 5.93
C GLN A 48 26.50 5.82 5.29
N VAL A 49 27.02 4.89 6.09
CA VAL A 49 27.28 3.52 5.63
C VAL A 49 25.97 2.75 5.76
N TYR A 50 25.39 2.36 4.62
CA TYR A 50 24.18 1.55 4.57
C TYR A 50 24.49 0.15 4.03
N THR A 51 24.19 -0.89 4.81
CA THR A 51 24.44 -2.30 4.47
C THR A 51 23.17 -3.14 4.44
N GLY A 52 22.00 -2.50 4.50
CA GLY A 52 20.71 -3.18 4.45
C GLY A 52 20.25 -3.54 3.04
N LYS A 53 18.99 -3.97 2.93
CA LYS A 53 18.40 -4.28 1.62
C LYS A 53 18.36 -3.04 0.72
N PRO A 54 18.69 -3.14 -0.58
CA PRO A 54 18.78 -1.97 -1.46
C PRO A 54 17.51 -1.10 -1.46
N ALA A 55 16.33 -1.73 -1.49
CA ALA A 55 15.04 -1.04 -1.48
C ALA A 55 14.36 -1.03 -0.10
N GLY A 56 15.07 -1.39 0.97
CA GLY A 56 14.51 -1.52 2.32
C GLY A 56 13.60 -2.74 2.50
N LYS A 57 12.78 -2.73 3.56
CA LYS A 57 11.79 -3.76 3.89
C LYS A 57 10.52 -3.12 4.42
N THR A 58 9.36 -3.61 4.00
CA THR A 58 8.09 -3.22 4.62
C THR A 58 7.91 -3.96 5.94
N ARG A 59 7.86 -3.22 7.05
CA ARG A 59 7.54 -3.74 8.37
C ARG A 59 6.04 -3.88 8.53
N PHE A 60 5.31 -2.78 8.42
CA PHE A 60 3.86 -2.76 8.59
C PHE A 60 3.16 -2.13 7.39
N MET A 61 1.99 -2.66 7.04
CA MET A 61 1.06 -2.04 6.10
C MET A 61 -0.32 -1.91 6.75
N GLY A 62 -0.71 -0.67 7.05
CA GLY A 62 -2.02 -0.33 7.58
C GLY A 62 -2.88 0.32 6.51
N ILE A 63 -3.87 -0.42 6.00
CA ILE A 63 -4.71 0.06 4.91
C ILE A 63 -6.18 0.14 5.33
N PHE A 64 -6.89 1.08 4.71
CA PHE A 64 -8.27 1.41 5.03
C PHE A 64 -9.08 1.42 3.73
N ASP A 65 -10.13 0.62 3.71
CA ASP A 65 -11.16 0.50 2.67
C ASP A 65 -10.62 0.68 1.24
N THR A 66 -9.80 -0.28 0.81
CA THR A 66 -9.04 -0.14 -0.44
C THR A 66 -9.94 -0.16 -1.66
N VAL A 67 -9.91 0.93 -2.43
CA VAL A 67 -10.66 1.07 -3.69
C VAL A 67 -9.69 1.34 -4.84
N THR A 68 -9.78 0.53 -5.88
CA THR A 68 -9.07 0.73 -7.16
C THR A 68 -10.01 1.36 -8.17
N ALA A 69 -10.12 2.69 -8.18
CA ALA A 69 -10.81 3.38 -9.25
C ALA A 69 -9.84 3.62 -10.42
N VAL A 70 -9.70 2.66 -11.33
CA VAL A 70 -9.03 2.89 -12.62
C VAL A 70 -10.10 2.81 -13.72
N GLY A 71 -10.73 3.94 -14.02
CA GLY A 71 -11.49 4.10 -15.25
C GLY A 71 -10.56 4.57 -16.35
N THR A 72 -10.03 3.68 -17.18
CA THR A 72 -9.35 4.07 -18.43
C THR A 72 -10.40 4.38 -19.51
N PRO A 73 -10.16 5.36 -20.41
CA PRO A 73 -11.06 5.66 -21.54
C PRO A 73 -11.33 4.44 -22.44
N PHE A 74 -10.42 3.46 -22.44
CA PHE A 74 -10.52 2.21 -23.19
C PHE A 74 -11.45 1.16 -22.55
N ASN A 75 -11.90 1.34 -21.29
CA ASN A 75 -12.77 0.38 -20.57
C ASN A 75 -14.20 0.91 -20.34
N GLY A 76 -14.65 1.87 -21.14
CA GLY A 76 -16.04 2.33 -21.15
C GLY A 76 -16.50 3.00 -19.85
N LEU A 77 -15.59 3.66 -19.11
CA LEU A 77 -15.88 4.30 -17.82
C LEU A 77 -16.44 3.34 -16.75
N ASN A 78 -16.15 2.04 -16.85
CA ASN A 78 -16.58 1.06 -15.85
C ASN A 78 -15.46 0.84 -14.79
N PRO A 79 -15.59 1.39 -13.57
CA PRO A 79 -14.62 1.21 -12.49
C PRO A 79 -14.58 -0.21 -11.91
N HIS A 80 -15.33 -1.15 -12.50
CA HIS A 80 -15.47 -2.53 -12.05
C HIS A 80 -14.60 -3.54 -12.82
N SER A 81 -13.61 -3.08 -13.57
CA SER A 81 -12.60 -3.97 -14.13
C SER A 81 -11.50 -4.20 -13.09
N ALA A 82 -11.13 -5.46 -12.85
CA ALA A 82 -9.91 -5.84 -12.12
C ALA A 82 -8.62 -5.43 -12.88
N ASP A 83 -8.74 -4.52 -13.85
CA ASP A 83 -7.67 -3.97 -14.66
C ASP A 83 -7.23 -2.64 -14.03
N THR A 84 -6.19 -2.74 -13.22
CA THR A 84 -5.59 -1.63 -12.49
C THR A 84 -4.56 -0.85 -13.31
N GLY A 85 -4.44 -1.09 -14.63
CA GLY A 85 -3.28 -0.69 -15.40
C GLY A 85 -1.99 -1.23 -14.76
N ASP A 86 -0.93 -0.42 -14.71
CA ASP A 86 0.37 -0.79 -14.09
C ASP A 86 0.33 -0.90 -12.53
N VAL A 87 -0.81 -0.63 -11.88
CA VAL A 87 -0.91 -0.60 -10.41
C VAL A 87 -1.08 -2.02 -9.84
N ASN A 88 0.03 -2.71 -9.57
CA ASN A 88 0.00 -3.99 -8.87
C ASN A 88 -0.45 -3.88 -7.39
N ILE A 89 -1.71 -4.23 -7.10
CA ILE A 89 -2.28 -4.26 -5.74
C ILE A 89 -2.23 -5.64 -5.06
N ARG A 90 -1.72 -6.68 -5.71
CA ARG A 90 -1.72 -8.05 -5.16
C ARG A 90 -0.61 -8.18 -4.10
N LEU A 91 -0.98 -8.59 -2.89
CA LEU A 91 -0.04 -8.75 -1.78
C LEU A 91 0.51 -10.18 -1.71
N ARG A 92 1.70 -10.41 -2.28
CA ARG A 92 2.37 -11.72 -2.24
C ARG A 92 3.01 -12.00 -0.87
N PRO A 93 3.24 -13.28 -0.50
CA PRO A 93 4.00 -13.61 0.70
C PRO A 93 5.33 -12.85 0.74
N GLY A 94 5.65 -12.28 1.91
CA GLY A 94 6.87 -11.48 2.11
C GLY A 94 6.80 -10.02 1.65
N VAL A 95 5.65 -9.54 1.16
CA VAL A 95 5.48 -8.12 0.78
C VAL A 95 5.58 -7.16 1.98
N ALA A 96 5.22 -7.64 3.17
CA ALA A 96 5.35 -6.95 4.45
C ALA A 96 5.48 -7.97 5.58
N GLN A 97 6.02 -7.59 6.74
CA GLN A 97 6.02 -8.46 7.92
C GLN A 97 4.62 -8.57 8.53
N LYS A 98 3.85 -7.48 8.49
CA LYS A 98 2.47 -7.40 8.96
C LYS A 98 1.64 -6.54 8.00
N VAL A 99 0.43 -7.00 7.72
CA VAL A 99 -0.61 -6.25 7.00
C VAL A 99 -1.87 -6.27 7.85
N PHE A 100 -2.56 -5.15 7.92
CA PHE A 100 -3.87 -5.04 8.55
C PHE A 100 -4.77 -4.16 7.70
N HIS A 101 -5.98 -4.65 7.39
CA HIS A 101 -6.96 -3.93 6.57
C HIS A 101 -8.25 -3.72 7.34
N ILE A 102 -8.72 -2.47 7.40
CA ILE A 102 -10.04 -2.14 7.94
C ILE A 102 -10.95 -1.81 6.76
N THR A 103 -12.13 -2.43 6.70
CA THR A 103 -13.08 -2.29 5.58
C THR A 103 -14.42 -1.73 6.03
N ALA A 104 -15.11 -1.01 5.15
CA ALA A 104 -16.40 -0.40 5.43
C ALA A 104 -17.55 -1.39 5.20
N GLN A 105 -18.38 -1.63 6.23
CA GLN A 105 -19.51 -2.56 6.13
C GLN A 105 -20.66 -2.04 5.26
N HIS A 106 -20.91 -0.72 5.30
CA HIS A 106 -22.09 -0.10 4.70
C HIS A 106 -21.80 0.64 3.39
N GLU A 107 -20.58 0.52 2.86
CA GLU A 107 -20.25 1.11 1.56
C GLU A 107 -20.91 0.31 0.44
N CYS A 108 -21.94 0.89 -0.18
CA CYS A 108 -22.76 0.26 -1.20
C CYS A 108 -22.65 0.94 -2.57
N ARG A 109 -21.81 1.98 -2.72
CA ARG A 109 -21.65 2.68 -4.00
C ARG A 109 -20.85 1.82 -4.97
N TYR A 110 -21.40 1.67 -6.18
CA TYR A 110 -20.80 0.89 -7.26
C TYR A 110 -19.35 1.27 -7.60
N ASN A 111 -18.99 2.55 -7.48
CA ASN A 111 -17.64 3.06 -7.80
C ASN A 111 -16.61 2.81 -6.68
N PHE A 112 -17.01 2.19 -5.56
CA PHE A 112 -16.18 1.94 -4.37
C PHE A 112 -16.02 0.43 -4.14
N ALA A 113 -15.63 -0.30 -5.19
CA ALA A 113 -15.38 -1.74 -5.10
C ALA A 113 -14.18 -2.04 -4.18
N LEU A 114 -14.48 -2.71 -3.07
CA LEU A 114 -13.48 -3.13 -2.08
C LEU A 114 -12.51 -4.16 -2.67
N ASN A 115 -11.22 -3.93 -2.47
CA ASN A 115 -10.18 -4.92 -2.74
C ASN A 115 -9.77 -5.60 -1.43
N SER A 116 -10.36 -6.75 -1.11
CA SER A 116 -10.04 -7.48 0.13
C SER A 116 -8.60 -8.03 0.15
N VAL A 117 -8.02 -8.19 1.34
CA VAL A 117 -6.76 -8.92 1.59
C VAL A 117 -7.01 -10.29 2.26
N ALA A 118 -8.26 -10.59 2.62
CA ALA A 118 -8.62 -11.88 3.17
C ALA A 118 -8.56 -12.98 2.10
N PRO A 119 -8.27 -14.24 2.48
CA PRO A 119 -7.89 -14.69 3.83
C PRO A 119 -6.38 -14.56 4.12
N ALA A 120 -5.59 -14.05 3.17
CA ALA A 120 -4.13 -14.06 3.25
C ALA A 120 -3.58 -13.16 4.37
N TRP A 121 -4.29 -12.08 4.70
CA TRP A 121 -3.91 -11.15 5.76
C TRP A 121 -5.11 -10.81 6.66
N PRO A 122 -4.86 -10.42 7.92
CA PRO A 122 -5.89 -9.92 8.81
C PRO A 122 -6.68 -8.76 8.20
N GLU A 123 -8.00 -8.93 8.15
CA GLU A 123 -8.96 -7.96 7.68
C GLU A 123 -10.12 -7.89 8.68
N ILE A 124 -10.54 -6.69 9.04
CA ILE A 124 -11.71 -6.47 9.90
C ILE A 124 -12.69 -5.53 9.20
N THR A 125 -13.96 -5.92 9.18
CA THR A 125 -15.05 -5.09 8.70
C THR A 125 -15.64 -4.34 9.88
N LEU A 126 -15.75 -3.01 9.76
CA LEU A 126 -16.33 -2.15 10.79
C LEU A 126 -17.59 -1.42 10.27
N PRO A 127 -18.55 -1.10 11.16
CA PRO A 127 -19.72 -0.31 10.78
C PRO A 127 -19.33 1.06 10.23
N GLY A 128 -19.94 1.46 9.12
CA GLY A 128 -19.74 2.76 8.48
C GLY A 128 -19.62 2.66 6.96
N VAL A 129 -19.68 3.81 6.28
CA VAL A 129 -19.36 3.97 4.85
C VAL A 129 -17.87 4.30 4.67
N HIS A 130 -17.39 4.41 3.43
CA HIS A 130 -15.97 4.57 3.10
C HIS A 130 -15.20 5.59 3.96
N SER A 131 -15.76 6.80 4.12
CA SER A 131 -15.13 7.88 4.89
C SER A 131 -15.33 7.77 6.41
N ASP A 132 -16.24 6.92 6.89
CA ASP A 132 -16.34 6.62 8.33
C ASP A 132 -15.14 5.78 8.79
N ILE A 133 -14.58 4.97 7.88
CA ILE A 133 -13.39 4.14 8.14
C ILE A 133 -12.10 4.92 7.90
N GLY A 134 -11.98 5.59 6.76
CA GLY A 134 -10.75 6.29 6.38
C GLY A 134 -10.62 7.73 6.87
N GLY A 135 -11.69 8.29 7.43
CA GLY A 135 -11.80 9.72 7.73
C GLY A 135 -12.11 10.57 6.49
N GLY A 136 -12.04 11.90 6.68
CA GLY A 136 -12.33 12.89 5.63
C GLY A 136 -13.69 13.58 5.77
N LEU A 137 -14.46 13.23 6.80
CA LEU A 137 -15.59 14.05 7.24
C LEU A 137 -15.07 15.20 8.12
N PRO A 138 -15.63 16.41 8.01
CA PRO A 138 -15.31 17.50 8.93
C PRO A 138 -15.65 17.09 10.36
N ALA A 139 -14.81 17.54 11.30
CA ALA A 139 -15.03 17.38 12.73
C ALA A 139 -16.19 18.27 13.22
#